data_AF-A0A076LIK5-F1
#
_entry.id   AF-A0A076LIK5-F1
#
_cell.length_a   1.000
_cell.length_b   1.000
_cell.length_c   1.000
_cell.angle_alpha   90.00
_cell.angle_beta   90.00
_cell.angle_gamma   90.00
#
_symmetry.space_group_name_H-M   'P 1'
#
loop_
_entity.id
_entity.type
_entity.pdbx_description
1 polymer ?
#
loop_
_entity_poly.entity_id
_entity_poly.type
_entity_poly.pdbx_seq_one_letter_code
_entity_poly.pdbx_strand_id
1 'polypeptide(L)'
;MLAWLGVGGITHEKLKKIKNLYQKAKDQEDYEGSTLLTWFLEIKDLPDRDNYLKVIIRALSFELSYLPQVEDRERTSSVITDLYRIIVFLSLNNYSEIVSLSLKKDADIILSELISTLEQTWLTEEWFAGSPSRVGVIDGQKLYYYHLIKDFYQTLPHSCFMTEEQRESIINGISDVIDRDSE
;
A
#
# COMPACT_ATOMS: atom_id res chain seq x y z
N MET A 1 26.67 -0.75 1.64
CA MET A 1 26.85 0.70 1.88
C MET A 1 25.53 1.45 1.97
N LEU A 2 24.58 1.26 1.04
CA LEU A 2 23.26 1.94 1.07
C LEU A 2 22.42 1.67 2.32
N ALA A 3 22.38 0.42 2.81
CA ALA A 3 21.70 0.08 4.06
C ALA A 3 22.26 0.86 5.27
N TRP A 4 23.58 1.17 5.25
CA TRP A 4 24.33 1.84 6.32
C TRP A 4 23.99 3.30 6.52
N LEU A 5 23.42 3.94 5.50
CA LEU A 5 23.09 5.36 5.49
C LEU A 5 21.58 5.62 5.61
N GLY A 6 20.73 4.62 5.32
CA GLY A 6 19.29 4.81 5.23
C GLY A 6 18.50 4.44 6.49
N VAL A 7 18.98 3.50 7.30
CA VAL A 7 18.28 3.03 8.52
C VAL A 7 19.17 3.34 9.73
N GLY A 8 18.76 4.28 10.57
CA GLY A 8 19.52 4.69 11.76
C GLY A 8 19.74 3.52 12.73
N GLY A 9 20.92 3.49 13.38
CA GLY A 9 21.26 2.48 14.41
C GLY A 9 21.13 1.05 13.89
N ILE A 10 22.04 0.64 13.01
CA ILE A 10 21.96 -0.65 12.35
C ILE A 10 22.31 -1.79 13.29
N THR A 11 21.36 -2.70 13.44
CA THR A 11 21.56 -3.98 14.11
C THR A 11 21.64 -5.10 13.07
N HIS A 12 22.14 -6.26 13.48
CA HIS A 12 22.17 -7.46 12.65
C HIS A 12 20.76 -7.85 12.16
N GLU A 13 19.74 -7.65 12.99
CA GLU A 13 18.34 -7.92 12.64
C GLU A 13 17.85 -7.00 11.51
N LYS A 14 18.11 -5.68 11.62
CA LYS A 14 17.75 -4.73 10.57
C LYS A 14 18.42 -5.08 9.23
N LEU A 15 19.70 -5.44 9.25
CA LEU A 15 20.42 -5.89 8.06
C LEU A 15 19.82 -7.17 7.46
N LYS A 16 19.47 -8.15 8.31
CA LYS A 16 18.82 -9.37 7.87
C LYS A 16 17.48 -9.08 7.20
N LYS A 17 16.65 -8.20 7.77
CA LYS A 17 15.37 -7.82 7.17
C LYS A 17 15.54 -7.10 5.83
N ILE A 18 16.48 -6.15 5.73
CA ILE A 18 16.81 -5.48 4.46
C ILE A 18 17.24 -6.51 3.40
N LYS A 19 18.12 -7.45 3.78
CA LYS A 19 18.57 -8.51 2.88
C LYS A 19 17.42 -9.39 2.41
N ASN A 20 16.51 -9.78 3.30
CA ASN A 20 15.36 -10.61 2.96
C ASN A 20 14.40 -9.89 2.00
N LEU A 21 14.04 -8.63 2.30
CA LEU A 21 13.19 -7.82 1.43
C LEU A 21 13.83 -7.61 0.05
N TYR A 22 15.14 -7.38 0.01
CA TYR A 22 15.89 -7.26 -1.24
C TYR A 22 15.85 -8.56 -2.06
N GLN A 23 16.04 -9.72 -1.43
CA GLN A 23 15.98 -10.99 -2.14
C GLN A 23 14.57 -11.28 -2.65
N LYS A 24 13.53 -11.00 -1.86
CA LYS A 24 12.14 -11.10 -2.30
C LYS A 24 11.86 -10.26 -3.54
N ALA A 25 12.42 -9.03 -3.59
CA ALA A 25 12.28 -8.15 -4.74
C ALA A 25 12.98 -8.68 -6.01
N LYS A 26 13.95 -9.58 -5.86
CA LYS A 26 14.71 -10.18 -6.97
C LYS A 26 14.19 -11.54 -7.38
N ASP A 27 13.43 -12.21 -6.53
CA ASP A 27 12.98 -13.56 -6.79
C ASP A 27 11.95 -13.58 -7.92
N GLN A 28 12.19 -14.48 -8.89
CA GLN A 28 11.43 -14.55 -10.13
C GLN A 28 10.13 -15.33 -9.95
N GLU A 29 10.10 -16.28 -9.02
CA GLU A 29 8.93 -17.12 -8.75
C GLU A 29 7.89 -16.38 -7.88
N ASP A 30 8.34 -15.45 -7.03
CA ASP A 30 7.48 -14.68 -6.13
C ASP A 30 6.87 -13.42 -6.79
N TYR A 31 7.31 -13.03 -7.99
CA TYR A 31 6.84 -11.80 -8.63
C TYR A 31 5.37 -11.87 -9.08
N GLU A 32 4.89 -13.04 -9.51
CA GLU A 32 3.47 -13.26 -9.79
C GLU A 32 2.59 -13.22 -8.51
N GLY A 33 3.20 -13.33 -7.32
CA GLY A 33 2.51 -13.30 -6.02
C GLY A 33 2.79 -12.07 -5.16
N SER A 34 3.72 -11.19 -5.53
CA SER A 34 4.15 -10.05 -4.71
C SER A 34 3.30 -8.82 -4.97
N THR A 35 2.14 -8.79 -4.32
CA THR A 35 1.22 -7.66 -4.40
C THR A 35 1.69 -6.46 -3.54
N LEU A 36 1.21 -5.25 -3.84
CA LEU A 36 1.36 -4.03 -3.02
C LEU A 36 1.04 -4.28 -1.52
N LEU A 37 -0.03 -5.03 -1.23
CA LEU A 37 -0.43 -5.45 0.12
C LEU A 37 0.62 -6.37 0.73
N THR A 38 1.13 -7.33 -0.03
CA THR A 38 2.16 -8.26 0.43
C THR A 38 3.41 -7.51 0.89
N TRP A 39 3.83 -6.48 0.15
CA TRP A 39 4.94 -5.62 0.53
C TRP A 39 4.63 -4.78 1.78
N PHE A 40 3.41 -4.25 1.91
CA PHE A 40 3.00 -3.52 3.11
C PHE A 40 3.00 -4.41 4.35
N LEU A 41 2.44 -5.61 4.27
CA LEU A 41 2.38 -6.54 5.41
C LEU A 41 3.78 -6.96 5.89
N GLU A 42 4.76 -7.01 5.00
CA GLU A 42 6.16 -7.32 5.35
C GLU A 42 6.84 -6.25 6.21
N ILE A 43 6.40 -4.99 6.10
CA ILE A 43 7.05 -3.84 6.73
C ILE A 43 6.19 -3.14 7.77
N LYS A 44 4.90 -3.49 7.92
CA LYS A 44 3.95 -2.79 8.79
C LYS A 44 4.45 -2.66 10.23
N ASP A 45 5.05 -3.72 10.78
CA ASP A 45 5.51 -3.78 12.17
C ASP A 45 6.93 -3.21 12.37
N LEU A 46 7.58 -2.71 11.31
CA LEU A 46 8.93 -2.16 11.41
C LEU A 46 8.90 -0.69 11.86
N PRO A 47 9.78 -0.29 12.80
CA PRO A 47 10.00 1.13 13.08
C PRO A 47 10.68 1.79 11.88
N ASP A 48 10.32 3.05 11.58
CA ASP A 48 10.84 3.78 10.42
C ASP A 48 10.70 3.00 9.10
N ARG A 49 9.57 2.32 8.93
CA ARG A 49 9.30 1.35 7.84
C ARG A 49 9.52 1.90 6.42
N ASP A 50 9.31 3.20 6.21
CA ASP A 50 9.58 3.86 4.94
C ASP A 50 11.07 3.87 4.58
N ASN A 51 11.97 3.94 5.57
CA ASN A 51 13.42 3.93 5.35
C ASN A 51 13.92 2.58 4.82
N TYR A 52 13.30 1.46 5.24
CA TYR A 52 13.62 0.15 4.69
C TYR A 52 13.29 0.09 3.20
N LEU A 53 12.10 0.57 2.81
CA LEU A 53 11.69 0.63 1.41
C LEU A 53 12.60 1.54 0.59
N LYS A 54 12.93 2.73 1.11
CA LYS A 54 13.85 3.67 0.45
C LYS A 54 15.26 3.07 0.24
N VAL A 55 15.74 2.22 1.13
CA VAL A 55 17.03 1.51 0.93
C VAL A 55 16.92 0.51 -0.21
N ILE A 56 15.85 -0.27 -0.26
CA ILE A 56 15.62 -1.28 -1.30
C ILE A 56 15.45 -0.61 -2.66
N ILE A 57 14.62 0.43 -2.75
CA ILE A 57 14.42 1.20 -3.99
C ILE A 57 15.75 1.71 -4.54
N ARG A 58 16.62 2.29 -3.70
CA ARG A 58 17.94 2.76 -4.15
C ARG A 58 18.83 1.62 -4.65
N ALA A 59 18.80 0.47 -3.98
CA ALA A 59 19.57 -0.69 -4.41
C ALA A 59 19.08 -1.25 -5.76
N LEU A 60 17.76 -1.41 -5.92
CA LEU A 60 17.14 -1.85 -7.17
C LEU A 60 17.35 -0.85 -8.31
N SER A 61 17.21 0.46 -8.04
CA SER A 61 17.43 1.51 -9.04
C SER A 61 18.89 1.55 -9.52
N PHE A 62 19.83 1.30 -8.61
CA PHE A 62 21.23 1.15 -8.97
C PHE A 62 21.44 -0.07 -9.88
N GLU A 63 20.89 -1.24 -9.51
CA GLU A 63 20.99 -2.46 -10.33
C GLU A 63 20.33 -2.32 -11.70
N LEU A 64 19.19 -1.61 -11.79
CA LEU A 64 18.43 -1.40 -13.02
C LEU A 64 19.31 -0.86 -14.16
N SER A 65 20.31 -0.04 -13.83
CA SER A 65 21.26 0.55 -14.78
C SER A 65 22.22 -0.47 -15.41
N TYR A 66 22.33 -1.67 -14.84
CA TYR A 66 23.27 -2.72 -15.26
C TYR A 66 22.57 -4.02 -15.70
N LEU A 67 21.25 -4.10 -15.61
CA LEU A 67 20.50 -5.29 -16.02
C LEU A 67 20.52 -5.46 -17.55
N PRO A 68 20.99 -6.62 -18.07
CA PRO A 68 21.16 -6.80 -19.51
C PRO A 68 19.84 -7.05 -20.24
N GLN A 69 18.92 -7.81 -19.64
CA GLN A 69 17.66 -8.23 -20.25
C GLN A 69 16.55 -7.20 -20.05
N VAL A 70 15.69 -7.01 -21.06
CA VAL A 70 14.55 -6.09 -21.00
C VAL A 70 13.54 -6.55 -19.94
N GLU A 71 13.21 -7.84 -19.93
CA GLU A 71 12.24 -8.44 -19.00
C GLU A 71 12.64 -8.21 -17.53
N ASP A 72 13.93 -8.40 -17.20
CA ASP A 72 14.45 -8.12 -15.86
C ASP A 72 14.36 -6.63 -15.50
N ARG A 73 14.57 -5.72 -16.47
CA ARG A 73 14.43 -4.28 -16.26
C ARG A 73 12.98 -3.86 -16.02
N GLU A 74 12.05 -4.40 -16.80
CA GLU A 74 10.61 -4.14 -16.64
C GLU A 74 10.12 -4.64 -15.28
N ARG A 75 10.46 -5.88 -14.91
CA ARG A 75 10.13 -6.46 -13.60
C ARG A 75 10.68 -5.60 -12.46
N THR A 76 11.97 -5.26 -12.50
CA THR A 76 12.62 -4.45 -11.45
C THR A 76 11.99 -3.06 -11.36
N SER A 77 11.63 -2.44 -12.49
CA SER A 77 10.96 -1.14 -12.52
C SER A 77 9.56 -1.19 -11.92
N SER A 78 8.83 -2.28 -12.15
CA SER A 78 7.50 -2.50 -11.55
C SER A 78 7.59 -2.65 -10.04
N VAL A 79 8.52 -3.47 -9.52
CA VAL A 79 8.76 -3.57 -8.07
C VAL A 79 9.13 -2.22 -7.47
N ILE A 80 10.01 -1.44 -8.11
CA ILE A 80 10.35 -0.08 -7.64
C ILE A 80 9.10 0.80 -7.57
N THR A 81 8.21 0.71 -8.56
CA THR A 81 6.97 1.48 -8.63
C THR A 81 6.03 1.10 -7.48
N ASP A 82 5.84 -0.18 -7.20
CA ASP A 82 4.99 -0.63 -6.08
C ASP A 82 5.57 -0.22 -4.72
N LEU A 83 6.89 -0.36 -4.52
CA LEU A 83 7.53 0.10 -3.30
C LEU A 83 7.39 1.63 -3.11
N TYR A 84 7.43 2.40 -4.21
CA TYR A 84 7.21 3.84 -4.17
C TYR A 84 5.74 4.18 -3.82
N ARG A 85 4.77 3.46 -4.39
CA ARG A 85 3.35 3.60 -4.03
C ARG A 85 3.13 3.38 -2.54
N ILE A 86 3.77 2.37 -1.94
CA ILE A 86 3.70 2.14 -0.48
C ILE A 86 4.28 3.30 0.30
N ILE A 87 5.41 3.88 -0.13
CA ILE A 87 5.95 5.09 0.51
C ILE A 87 4.93 6.25 0.46
N VAL A 88 4.23 6.42 -0.66
CA VAL A 88 3.17 7.43 -0.74
C VAL A 88 2.05 7.13 0.25
N PHE A 89 1.56 5.89 0.33
CA PHE A 89 0.57 5.49 1.35
C PHE A 89 1.04 5.76 2.77
N LEU A 90 2.28 5.41 3.09
CA LEU A 90 2.89 5.68 4.39
C LEU A 90 3.05 7.18 4.67
N SER A 91 3.31 8.00 3.64
CA SER A 91 3.43 9.45 3.80
C SER A 91 2.09 10.13 4.09
N LEU A 92 0.98 9.44 3.79
CA LEU A 92 -0.38 9.84 4.14
C LEU A 92 -0.79 9.36 5.53
N ASN A 93 0.18 8.95 6.37
CA ASN A 93 -0.06 8.45 7.74
C ASN A 93 -0.99 9.38 8.54
N ASN A 94 -0.87 10.69 8.35
CA ASN A 94 -1.74 11.67 9.02
C ASN A 94 -3.23 11.40 8.74
N TYR A 95 -3.59 10.99 7.52
CA TYR A 95 -4.96 10.68 7.16
C TYR A 95 -5.40 9.33 7.73
N SER A 96 -4.59 8.28 7.60
CA SER A 96 -4.91 6.97 8.19
C SER A 96 -4.99 7.03 9.71
N GLU A 97 -4.17 7.86 10.36
CA GLU A 97 -4.25 8.15 11.80
C GLU A 97 -5.54 8.90 12.16
N ILE A 98 -5.98 9.87 11.36
CA ILE A 98 -7.28 10.55 11.56
C ILE A 98 -8.43 9.55 11.47
N VAL A 99 -8.44 8.68 10.44
CA VAL A 99 -9.48 7.65 10.28
C VAL A 99 -9.44 6.63 11.42
N SER A 100 -8.23 6.16 11.77
CA SER A 100 -7.96 5.26 12.88
C SER A 100 -8.47 5.82 14.22
N LEU A 101 -8.14 7.08 14.53
CA LEU A 101 -8.58 7.75 15.75
C LEU A 101 -10.10 7.92 15.78
N SER A 102 -10.69 8.31 14.65
CA SER A 102 -12.14 8.57 14.57
C SER A 102 -12.98 7.28 14.69
N LEU A 103 -12.44 6.16 14.23
CA LEU A 103 -13.10 4.83 14.28
C LEU A 103 -12.60 3.94 15.42
N LYS A 104 -11.60 4.38 16.20
CA LYS A 104 -10.89 3.60 17.22
C LYS A 104 -10.38 2.26 16.67
N LYS A 105 -9.77 2.28 15.48
CA LYS A 105 -9.20 1.12 14.78
C LYS A 105 -7.71 1.23 14.63
N ASP A 106 -7.04 0.09 14.46
CA ASP A 106 -5.62 0.08 14.12
C ASP A 106 -5.41 0.70 12.73
N ALA A 107 -4.50 1.67 12.63
CA ALA A 107 -4.19 2.36 11.39
C ALA A 107 -3.67 1.41 10.31
N ASP A 108 -2.95 0.35 10.68
CA ASP A 108 -2.42 -0.62 9.72
C ASP A 108 -3.51 -1.57 9.20
N ILE A 109 -4.57 -1.82 9.98
CA ILE A 109 -5.75 -2.55 9.48
C ILE A 109 -6.47 -1.70 8.42
N ILE A 110 -6.65 -0.40 8.69
CA ILE A 110 -7.27 0.52 7.72
C ILE A 110 -6.39 0.63 6.46
N LEU A 111 -5.08 0.84 6.59
CA LEU A 111 -4.17 0.91 5.45
C LEU A 111 -4.15 -0.39 4.64
N SER A 112 -4.21 -1.56 5.29
CA SER A 112 -4.28 -2.85 4.59
C SER A 112 -5.51 -2.94 3.70
N GLU A 113 -6.68 -2.53 4.20
CA GLU A 113 -7.94 -2.52 3.44
C GLU A 113 -7.88 -1.52 2.28
N LEU A 114 -7.31 -0.33 2.53
CA LEU A 114 -7.16 0.71 1.51
C LEU A 114 -6.23 0.27 0.37
N ILE A 115 -5.13 -0.39 0.71
CA ILE A 115 -4.18 -0.97 -0.25
C ILE A 115 -4.84 -2.12 -1.01
N SER A 116 -5.57 -3.00 -0.32
CA SER A 116 -6.27 -4.14 -0.91
C SER A 116 -7.28 -3.70 -1.98
N THR A 117 -7.98 -2.58 -1.78
CA THR A 117 -8.89 -1.99 -2.76
C THR A 117 -8.19 -1.66 -4.08
N LEU A 118 -6.97 -1.12 -4.01
CA LEU A 118 -6.20 -0.70 -5.19
C LEU A 118 -5.62 -1.87 -6.00
N GLU A 119 -5.57 -3.04 -5.39
CA GLU A 119 -5.14 -4.27 -6.05
C GLU A 119 -6.30 -5.01 -6.74
N GLN A 120 -7.54 -4.70 -6.37
CA GLN A 120 -8.69 -5.33 -6.98
C GLN A 120 -8.87 -4.83 -8.41
N THR A 121 -8.85 -5.76 -9.37
CA THR A 121 -9.18 -5.49 -10.77
C THR A 121 -10.66 -5.20 -10.96
N TRP A 122 -11.52 -5.84 -10.15
CA TRP A 122 -12.98 -5.72 -10.24
C TRP A 122 -13.55 -5.46 -8.85
N LEU A 123 -13.98 -4.23 -8.62
CA LEU A 123 -14.62 -3.80 -7.38
C LEU A 123 -16.14 -3.82 -7.58
N THR A 124 -16.84 -4.63 -6.80
CA THR A 124 -18.31 -4.68 -6.81
C THR A 124 -18.88 -3.91 -5.64
N GLU A 125 -20.16 -3.58 -5.71
CA GLU A 125 -20.88 -2.96 -4.59
C GLU A 125 -20.80 -3.83 -3.32
N GLU A 126 -20.90 -5.15 -3.45
CA GLU A 126 -20.77 -6.08 -2.31
C GLU A 126 -19.35 -6.06 -1.71
N TRP A 127 -18.33 -5.84 -2.54
CA TRP A 127 -16.96 -5.70 -2.06
C TRP A 127 -16.86 -4.49 -1.12
N PHE A 128 -17.40 -3.35 -1.53
CA PHE A 128 -17.42 -2.13 -0.71
C PHE A 128 -18.32 -2.29 0.52
N ALA A 129 -19.52 -2.88 0.35
CA ALA A 129 -20.44 -3.12 1.46
C ALA A 129 -19.84 -4.01 2.56
N GLY A 130 -18.94 -4.94 2.18
CA GLY A 130 -18.20 -5.78 3.11
C GLY A 130 -17.00 -5.11 3.78
N SER A 131 -16.53 -3.97 3.25
CA SER A 131 -15.31 -3.29 3.71
C SER A 131 -15.33 -2.90 5.20
N PRO A 132 -16.39 -2.26 5.74
CA PRO A 132 -16.44 -1.93 7.17
C PRO A 132 -16.32 -3.17 8.05
N SER A 133 -16.91 -4.29 7.65
CA SER A 133 -16.85 -5.55 8.40
C SER A 133 -15.44 -6.13 8.41
N ARG A 134 -14.68 -6.05 7.30
CA ARG A 134 -13.28 -6.52 7.22
C ARG A 134 -12.36 -5.76 8.17
N VAL A 135 -12.60 -4.46 8.35
CA VAL A 135 -11.85 -3.62 9.31
C VAL A 135 -12.51 -3.52 10.70
N GLY A 136 -13.59 -4.28 10.92
CA GLY A 136 -14.30 -4.36 12.19
C GLY A 136 -15.03 -3.09 12.62
N VAL A 137 -15.35 -2.18 11.69
CA VAL A 137 -16.17 -0.99 11.94
C VAL A 137 -17.56 -1.42 12.39
N ILE A 138 -18.05 -0.82 13.47
CA ILE A 138 -19.36 -1.11 14.04
C ILE A 138 -20.47 -0.51 13.16
N ASP A 139 -21.67 -1.10 13.19
CA ASP A 139 -22.77 -0.71 12.31
C ASP A 139 -23.09 0.79 12.35
N GLY A 140 -23.12 1.39 13.54
CA GLY A 140 -23.40 2.83 13.71
C GLY A 140 -22.33 3.78 13.17
N GLN A 141 -21.21 3.28 12.65
CA GLN A 141 -20.12 4.07 12.08
C GLN A 141 -19.86 3.78 10.60
N LYS A 142 -20.63 2.88 9.97
CA LYS A 142 -20.42 2.46 8.57
C LYS A 142 -20.48 3.62 7.58
N LEU A 143 -21.53 4.43 7.65
CA LEU A 143 -21.69 5.59 6.77
C LEU A 143 -20.53 6.58 6.92
N TYR A 144 -20.12 6.84 8.15
CA TYR A 144 -18.98 7.71 8.44
C TYR A 144 -17.65 7.13 7.90
N TYR A 145 -17.43 5.81 8.03
CA TYR A 145 -16.30 5.12 7.43
C TYR A 145 -16.26 5.30 5.91
N TYR A 146 -17.40 5.15 5.22
CA TYR A 146 -17.44 5.32 3.76
C TYR A 146 -17.06 6.74 3.32
N HIS A 147 -17.53 7.77 4.02
CA HIS A 147 -17.10 9.14 3.75
C HIS A 147 -15.59 9.31 3.95
N LEU A 148 -15.03 8.77 5.03
CA LEU A 148 -13.59 8.84 5.28
C LEU A 148 -12.76 8.15 4.20
N ILE A 149 -13.15 6.95 3.76
CA ILE A 149 -12.38 6.27 2.70
C ILE A 149 -12.58 6.92 1.33
N LYS A 150 -13.77 7.48 1.04
CA LYS A 150 -14.01 8.23 -0.19
C LYS A 150 -13.10 9.46 -0.28
N ASP A 151 -13.06 10.24 0.79
CA ASP A 151 -12.20 11.41 0.93
C ASP A 151 -10.72 11.01 0.80
N PHE A 152 -10.31 9.88 1.38
CA PHE A 152 -8.95 9.35 1.21
C PHE A 152 -8.61 9.14 -0.27
N TYR A 153 -9.40 8.36 -1.01
CA TYR A 153 -9.14 8.10 -2.44
C TYR A 153 -9.19 9.37 -3.30
N GLN A 154 -10.00 10.37 -2.91
CA GLN A 154 -10.01 11.67 -3.56
C GLN A 154 -8.70 12.44 -3.36
N THR A 155 -8.06 12.32 -2.20
CA THR A 155 -6.78 13.01 -1.90
C THR A 155 -5.53 12.31 -2.44
N LEU A 156 -5.64 11.02 -2.81
CA LEU A 156 -4.50 10.27 -3.33
C LEU A 156 -3.96 10.86 -4.64
N PRO A 157 -2.63 10.97 -4.80
CA PRO A 157 -2.02 11.30 -6.08
C PRO A 157 -2.37 10.28 -7.15
N HIS A 158 -2.47 10.73 -8.40
CA HIS A 158 -2.75 9.86 -9.56
C HIS A 158 -1.80 8.67 -9.67
N SER A 159 -0.52 8.83 -9.27
CA SER A 159 0.48 7.76 -9.26
C SER A 159 0.18 6.57 -8.33
N CYS A 160 -0.81 6.70 -7.44
CA CYS A 160 -1.25 5.61 -6.58
C CYS A 160 -2.18 4.62 -7.29
N PHE A 161 -2.79 5.01 -8.40
CA PHE A 161 -3.75 4.22 -9.16
C PHE A 161 -3.09 3.62 -10.40
N MET A 162 -3.62 2.49 -10.87
CA MET A 162 -3.19 1.86 -12.12
C MET A 162 -3.63 2.69 -13.32
N THR A 163 -4.84 3.26 -13.26
CA THR A 163 -5.45 4.12 -14.27
C THR A 163 -6.36 5.16 -13.61
N GLU A 164 -6.68 6.24 -14.32
CA GLU A 164 -7.71 7.20 -13.87
C GLU A 164 -9.08 6.54 -13.73
N GLU A 165 -9.41 5.62 -14.65
CA GLU A 165 -10.65 4.84 -14.61
C GLU A 165 -10.76 4.02 -13.32
N GLN A 166 -9.65 3.48 -12.81
CA GLN A 166 -9.63 2.78 -11.53
C GLN A 166 -10.02 3.71 -10.39
N ARG A 167 -9.48 4.93 -10.36
CA ARG A 167 -9.81 5.93 -9.33
C ARG A 167 -11.28 6.30 -9.38
N GLU A 168 -11.81 6.59 -10.56
CA GLU A 168 -13.23 6.92 -10.75
C GLU A 168 -14.13 5.76 -10.31
N SER A 169 -13.78 4.53 -10.71
CA SER A 169 -14.52 3.32 -10.32
C SER A 169 -14.56 3.14 -8.80
N ILE A 170 -13.44 3.33 -8.10
CA ILE A 170 -13.39 3.27 -6.62
C ILE A 170 -14.30 4.33 -5.99
N ILE A 171 -14.19 5.58 -6.43
CA ILE A 171 -14.95 6.70 -5.85
C ILE A 171 -16.45 6.53 -6.10
N ASN A 172 -16.83 6.09 -7.31
CA ASN A 172 -18.22 5.84 -7.68
C ASN A 172 -18.79 4.67 -6.88
N GLY A 173 -18.08 3.53 -6.79
CA GLY A 173 -18.55 2.38 -6.03
C GLY A 173 -18.73 2.66 -4.54
N ILE A 174 -17.89 3.51 -3.93
CA ILE A 174 -18.12 3.97 -2.55
C ILE A 174 -19.34 4.90 -2.47
N SER A 175 -19.56 5.74 -3.48
CA SER A 175 -20.72 6.66 -3.53
C SER A 175 -22.03 5.90 -3.63
N ASP A 176 -22.09 4.87 -4.47
CA ASP A 176 -23.28 4.02 -4.62
C ASP A 176 -23.67 3.35 -3.30
N VAL A 177 -22.68 2.89 -2.52
CA VAL A 177 -22.92 2.31 -1.18
C VAL A 177 -23.38 3.37 -0.18
N ILE A 178 -22.82 4.59 -0.22
CA ILE A 178 -23.26 5.71 0.63
C ILE A 178 -24.72 6.06 0.35
N ASP A 179 -25.09 6.18 -0.93
CA ASP A 179 -26.43 6.58 -1.33
C ASP A 179 -27.45 5.52 -0.89
N ARG A 180 -27.15 4.22 -1.09
CA ARG A 180 -27.98 3.11 -0.64
C ARG A 180 -28.15 3.07 0.89
N ASP A 181 -27.07 3.26 1.64
CA ASP A 181 -27.10 3.17 3.12
C ASP A 181 -27.66 4.46 3.78
N SER A 182 -27.93 5.51 3.00
CA SER A 182 -28.53 6.79 3.45
C SER A 182 -30.06 6.85 3.27
N GLU A 183 -30.65 5.89 2.54
CA GLU A 183 -32.10 5.71 2.34
C GLU A 183 -32.77 4.92 3.49
#